data_AF-A0A9E4ZR44-F1
#
_entry.id   AF-A0A9E4ZR44-F1
#
_cell.length_a   1.000
_cell.length_b   1.000
_cell.length_c   1.000
_cell.angle_alpha   90.00
_cell.angle_beta   90.00
_cell.angle_gamma   90.00
#
_symmetry.space_group_name_H-M   'P 1'
#
loop_
_entity.id
_entity.type
_entity.pdbx_description
1 polymer ?
#
loop_
_entity_poly.entity_id
_entity_poly.type
_entity_poly.pdbx_seq_one_letter_code
_entity_poly.pdbx_strand_id
1 'polypeptide(L)'
;MSLENEAKRLAAVHARWFRDPVEALFGKSREGPVMVLYKRLKTAKNKDDIKNILSNFTGLQMSQYTQNDLNRLITEIFKRIDNMNDEDAVRFSLEVFRYLQISLFTRIDNTNKGIF
;
A
#
# COMPACT_ATOMS: atom_id res chain seq x y z
N MET A 1 -15.67 -10.84 10.06
CA MET A 1 -14.27 -10.65 9.66
C MET A 1 -13.85 -9.27 10.16
N SER A 2 -12.76 -9.12 10.91
CA SER A 2 -12.36 -7.79 11.41
C SER A 2 -11.79 -6.92 10.29
N LEU A 3 -11.88 -5.60 10.44
CA LEU A 3 -11.30 -4.60 9.52
C LEU A 3 -9.79 -4.81 9.34
N GLU A 4 -9.09 -5.20 10.40
CA GLU A 4 -7.67 -5.58 10.37
C GLU A 4 -7.43 -6.84 9.52
N ASN A 5 -8.26 -7.88 9.63
CA ASN A 5 -8.11 -9.09 8.82
C ASN A 5 -8.37 -8.82 7.34
N GLU A 6 -9.31 -7.93 7.02
CA GLU A 6 -9.53 -7.50 5.65
C GLU A 6 -8.32 -6.71 5.12
N ALA A 7 -7.77 -5.79 5.91
CA ALA A 7 -6.58 -5.04 5.56
C ALA A 7 -5.37 -5.96 5.29
N LYS A 8 -5.13 -6.94 6.18
CA LYS A 8 -4.11 -7.99 6.01
C LYS A 8 -4.30 -8.76 4.70
N ARG A 9 -5.54 -9.21 4.45
CA ARG A 9 -5.86 -9.98 3.24
C ARG A 9 -5.60 -9.16 1.99
N LEU A 10 -6.05 -7.91 1.95
CA LEU A 10 -5.86 -7.02 0.82
C LEU A 10 -4.36 -6.80 0.56
N ALA A 11 -3.62 -6.43 1.60
CA ALA A 11 -2.18 -6.22 1.52
C ALA A 11 -1.42 -7.45 1.01
N ALA A 12 -1.72 -8.64 1.55
CA ALA A 12 -1.07 -9.88 1.16
C ALA A 12 -1.38 -10.27 -0.29
N VAL A 13 -2.62 -10.06 -0.75
CA VAL A 13 -2.99 -10.30 -2.15
C VAL A 13 -2.15 -9.41 -3.06
N HIS A 14 -2.16 -8.09 -2.83
CA HIS A 14 -1.42 -7.17 -3.71
C HIS A 14 0.09 -7.37 -3.64
N ALA A 15 0.65 -7.62 -2.46
CA ALA A 15 2.08 -7.88 -2.29
C ALA A 15 2.57 -9.06 -3.14
N ARG A 16 1.74 -10.08 -3.42
CA ARG A 16 2.09 -11.18 -4.33
C ARG A 16 2.17 -10.73 -5.79
N TRP A 17 1.36 -9.75 -6.19
CA TRP A 17 1.26 -9.27 -7.57
C TRP A 17 2.24 -8.15 -7.91
N PHE A 18 2.85 -7.48 -6.91
CA PHE A 18 3.86 -6.47 -7.16
C PHE A 18 4.99 -7.02 -8.02
N ARG A 19 5.26 -6.44 -9.19
CA ARG A 19 6.33 -6.96 -10.06
C ARG A 19 7.71 -6.66 -9.53
N ASP A 20 7.88 -5.47 -8.94
CA ASP A 20 9.12 -5.04 -8.31
C ASP A 20 8.87 -4.69 -6.83
N PRO A 21 8.90 -5.69 -5.93
CA PRO A 21 8.68 -5.43 -4.50
C PRO A 21 9.82 -4.61 -3.88
N VAL A 22 11.03 -4.68 -4.45
CA VAL A 22 12.21 -3.95 -3.96
C VAL A 22 12.06 -2.46 -4.25
N GLU A 23 11.72 -2.09 -5.48
CA GLU A 23 11.45 -0.69 -5.83
C GLU A 23 10.25 -0.15 -5.04
N ALA A 24 9.18 -0.92 -4.91
CA ALA A 24 7.99 -0.49 -4.16
C ALA A 24 8.28 -0.14 -2.69
N LEU A 25 9.14 -0.92 -2.03
CA LEU A 25 9.45 -0.76 -0.61
C LEU A 25 10.63 0.19 -0.35
N PHE A 26 11.71 0.06 -1.13
CA PHE A 26 12.97 0.76 -0.89
C PHE A 26 13.28 1.84 -1.92
N GLY A 27 12.70 1.79 -3.12
CA GLY A 27 13.00 2.74 -4.18
C GLY A 27 14.50 2.86 -4.47
N LYS A 28 14.92 4.01 -5.02
CA LYS A 28 16.34 4.31 -5.26
C LYS A 28 17.06 4.91 -4.05
N SER A 29 16.32 5.51 -3.12
CA SER A 29 16.84 6.30 -1.99
C SER A 29 16.58 5.65 -0.62
N ARG A 30 16.39 4.33 -0.57
CA ARG A 30 15.97 3.55 0.62
C ARG A 30 14.57 3.88 1.15
N GLU A 31 13.83 4.73 0.45
CA GLU A 31 12.43 5.00 0.70
C GLU A 31 11.63 4.84 -0.59
N GLY A 32 10.90 3.72 -0.70
CA GLY A 32 10.05 3.44 -1.85
C GLY A 32 8.68 4.14 -1.76
N PRO A 33 7.91 4.15 -2.85
CA PRO A 33 6.63 4.84 -2.90
C PRO A 33 5.61 4.31 -1.86
N VAL A 34 5.67 3.03 -1.49
CA VAL A 34 4.81 2.48 -0.42
C VAL A 34 5.11 3.13 0.93
N MET A 35 6.39 3.32 1.25
CA MET A 35 6.81 3.97 2.51
C MET A 35 6.39 5.44 2.54
N VAL A 36 6.60 6.16 1.43
CA VAL A 36 6.21 7.57 1.31
C VAL A 36 4.70 7.75 1.49
N LEU A 37 3.90 6.92 0.81
CA LEU A 37 2.44 6.96 0.93
C LEU A 37 1.97 6.61 2.33
N TYR A 38 2.58 5.60 2.97
CA TYR A 38 2.25 5.27 4.36
C TYR A 38 2.52 6.44 5.32
N LYS A 39 3.65 7.15 5.17
CA LYS A 39 3.94 8.34 5.98
C LYS A 39 2.93 9.45 5.75
N ARG A 40 2.54 9.71 4.49
CA ARG A 40 1.51 10.70 4.15
C ARG A 40 0.14 10.31 4.72
N LEU A 41 -0.26 9.05 4.61
CA LEU A 41 -1.54 8.56 5.15
C LEU A 41 -1.70 8.77 6.65
N LYS A 42 -0.59 8.80 7.42
CA LYS A 42 -0.66 9.11 8.86
C LYS A 42 -1.16 10.52 9.17
N THR A 43 -1.18 11.42 8.19
CA THR A 43 -1.72 12.77 8.35
C THR A 43 -3.20 12.88 7.96
N ALA A 44 -3.79 11.81 7.41
CA ALA A 44 -5.18 11.81 6.98
C ALA A 44 -6.14 11.78 8.18
N LYS A 45 -7.18 12.61 8.13
CA LYS A 45 -8.23 12.70 9.16
C LYS A 45 -9.57 12.16 8.70
N ASN A 46 -9.77 12.05 7.38
CA ASN A 46 -11.03 11.62 6.77
C ASN A 46 -10.80 10.97 5.40
N LYS A 47 -11.88 10.49 4.76
CA LYS A 47 -11.81 9.86 3.43
C LYS A 47 -11.28 10.76 2.33
N ASP A 48 -11.56 12.06 2.38
CA ASP A 48 -11.09 13.00 1.35
C ASP A 48 -9.57 13.19 1.42
N ASP A 49 -8.99 13.26 2.62
CA ASP A 49 -7.54 13.28 2.81
C ASP A 49 -6.89 12.02 2.22
N ILE A 50 -7.47 10.84 2.49
CA ILE A 50 -6.99 9.56 1.95
C ILE A 50 -7.00 9.60 0.43
N LYS A 51 -8.12 10.01 -0.18
CA LYS A 51 -8.27 10.11 -1.63
C LYS A 51 -7.28 11.09 -2.24
N ASN A 52 -7.07 12.25 -1.61
CA ASN A 52 -6.10 13.25 -2.06
C ASN A 52 -4.66 12.74 -1.99
N ILE A 53 -4.28 12.09 -0.89
CA ILE A 53 -2.94 11.53 -0.70
C ILE A 53 -2.67 10.42 -1.73
N LEU A 54 -3.63 9.50 -1.88
CA LEU A 54 -3.49 8.32 -2.73
C LEU A 54 -3.72 8.62 -4.21
N SER A 55 -4.35 9.73 -4.60
CA SER A 55 -4.46 10.11 -6.02
C SER A 55 -3.22 10.85 -6.52
N ASN A 56 -2.50 11.53 -5.63
CA ASN A 56 -1.34 12.38 -5.98
C ASN A 56 0.02 11.67 -5.82
N PHE A 57 0.08 10.37 -6.09
CA PHE A 57 1.31 9.58 -5.95
C PHE A 57 2.16 9.51 -7.22
N THR A 58 1.65 10.02 -8.35
CA THR A 58 2.34 10.04 -9.65
C THR A 58 3.63 10.86 -9.66
N GLY A 59 3.78 11.81 -8.73
CA GLY A 59 5.01 12.58 -8.55
C GLY A 59 6.15 11.81 -7.86
N LEU A 60 5.93 10.57 -7.46
CA LEU A 60 6.96 9.72 -6.86
C LEU A 60 7.76 9.00 -7.95
N GLN A 61 9.08 8.98 -7.82
CA GLN A 61 9.95 8.28 -8.75
C GLN A 61 9.77 6.76 -8.62
N MET A 62 9.22 6.12 -9.65
CA MET A 62 9.03 4.66 -9.73
C MET A 62 8.90 4.21 -11.19
N SER A 63 9.05 2.92 -11.44
CA SER A 63 8.75 2.32 -12.74
C SER A 63 7.24 2.31 -13.04
N GLN A 64 6.91 2.21 -14.33
CA GLN A 64 5.52 2.03 -14.78
C GLN A 64 4.87 0.77 -14.15
N TYR A 65 5.66 -0.28 -13.90
CA TYR A 65 5.16 -1.50 -13.28
C TYR A 65 4.72 -1.26 -11.84
N THR A 66 5.56 -0.63 -11.02
CA THR A 66 5.23 -0.27 -9.64
C THR A 66 4.06 0.70 -9.58
N GLN A 67 4.00 1.68 -10.49
CA GLN A 67 2.88 2.60 -10.58
C GLN A 67 1.56 1.87 -10.87
N ASN A 68 1.57 0.95 -11.83
CA ASN A 68 0.39 0.16 -12.19
C ASN A 68 -0.07 -0.75 -11.03
N ASP A 69 0.87 -1.34 -10.31
CA ASP A 69 0.56 -2.23 -9.17
C ASP A 69 0.00 -1.41 -7.98
N LEU A 70 0.55 -0.22 -7.71
CA LEU A 70 -0.01 0.73 -6.75
C LEU A 70 -1.40 1.22 -7.13
N ASN A 71 -1.63 1.58 -8.40
CA ASN A 71 -2.94 2.01 -8.90
C ASN A 71 -4.03 0.96 -8.62
N ARG A 72 -3.72 -0.32 -8.84
CA ARG A 72 -4.64 -1.44 -8.57
C ARG A 72 -5.00 -1.52 -7.09
N LEU A 73 -4.00 -1.45 -6.22
CA LEU A 73 -4.22 -1.43 -4.76
C LEU A 73 -5.07 -0.23 -4.34
N ILE A 74 -4.73 0.96 -4.81
CA ILE A 74 -5.40 2.22 -4.45
C ILE A 74 -6.88 2.20 -4.89
N THR A 75 -7.15 1.73 -6.10
CA THR A 75 -8.53 1.56 -6.60
C THR A 75 -9.33 0.63 -5.68
N GLU A 76 -8.71 -0.44 -5.20
CA GLU A 76 -9.32 -1.37 -4.26
C GLU A 76 -9.51 -0.82 -2.84
N ILE A 77 -8.64 0.09 -2.40
CA ILE A 77 -8.81 0.83 -1.14
C ILE A 77 -10.01 1.78 -1.28
N PHE A 78 -10.08 2.58 -2.35
CA PHE A 78 -11.17 3.53 -2.59
C PHE A 78 -12.54 2.85 -2.57
N LYS A 79 -12.69 1.73 -3.29
CA LYS A 79 -13.93 0.95 -3.30
C LYS A 79 -14.38 0.48 -1.91
N ARG A 80 -13.43 0.16 -1.02
CA ARG A 80 -13.74 -0.32 0.34
C ARG A 80 -14.09 0.82 1.28
N ILE A 81 -13.29 1.89 1.26
CA ILE A 81 -13.48 3.01 2.19
C ILE A 81 -14.73 3.84 1.89
N ASP A 82 -15.26 3.81 0.66
CA ASP A 82 -16.47 4.57 0.31
C ASP A 82 -17.67 4.22 1.21
N ASN A 83 -17.79 2.95 1.61
CA ASN A 83 -18.85 2.46 2.49
C ASN A 83 -18.49 2.50 4.00
N MET A 84 -17.31 3.02 4.36
CA MET A 84 -16.85 3.14 5.74
C MET A 84 -17.14 4.55 6.29
N ASN A 85 -17.23 4.67 7.61
CA ASN A 85 -17.09 5.97 8.26
C ASN A 85 -15.62 6.46 8.15
N ASP A 86 -15.39 7.73 8.43
CA ASP A 86 -14.05 8.34 8.26
C ASP A 86 -12.98 7.70 9.15
N GLU A 87 -13.32 7.36 10.40
CA GLU A 87 -12.39 6.75 11.34
C GLU A 87 -11.94 5.36 10.88
N ASP A 88 -12.89 4.51 10.50
CA ASP A 88 -12.64 3.17 9.97
C ASP A 88 -11.88 3.23 8.64
N ALA A 89 -12.19 4.20 7.77
CA ALA A 89 -11.48 4.39 6.50
C ALA A 89 -10.00 4.75 6.71
N VAL A 90 -9.70 5.67 7.65
CA VAL A 90 -8.33 6.04 8.00
C VAL A 90 -7.60 4.83 8.58
N ARG A 91 -8.20 4.15 9.56
CA ARG A 91 -7.62 2.97 10.19
C ARG A 91 -7.36 1.86 9.17
N PHE A 92 -8.33 1.58 8.31
CA PHE A 92 -8.22 0.56 7.27
C PHE A 92 -7.07 0.85 6.32
N SER A 93 -6.99 2.09 5.81
CA SER A 93 -5.96 2.50 4.86
C SER A 93 -4.55 2.42 5.47
N LEU A 94 -4.39 2.83 6.73
CA LEU A 94 -3.13 2.71 7.47
C LEU A 94 -2.72 1.25 7.67
N GLU A 95 -3.65 0.38 8.07
CA GLU A 95 -3.36 -1.04 8.26
C GLU A 95 -3.04 -1.74 6.94
N VAL A 96 -3.72 -1.41 5.84
CA VAL A 96 -3.39 -1.96 4.51
C VAL A 96 -1.94 -1.64 4.14
N PHE A 97 -1.52 -0.38 4.26
CA PHE A 97 -0.15 0.01 3.93
C PHE A 97 0.88 -0.56 4.91
N ARG A 98 0.54 -0.71 6.19
CA ARG A 98 1.40 -1.36 7.19
C ARG A 98 1.64 -2.83 6.84
N TYR A 99 0.58 -3.59 6.57
CA TYR A 99 0.71 -4.99 6.20
C TYR A 99 1.30 -5.19 4.80
N LEU A 100 1.13 -4.21 3.91
CA LEU A 100 1.77 -4.25 2.59
C LEU A 100 3.29 -4.19 2.74
N GLN A 101 3.82 -3.29 3.57
CA GLN A 101 5.26 -3.22 3.86
C GLN A 101 5.80 -4.55 4.40
N ILE A 102 5.10 -5.14 5.37
CA ILE A 102 5.47 -6.44 5.96
C ILE A 102 5.48 -7.53 4.88
N SER A 103 4.41 -7.60 4.07
CA SER A 103 4.24 -8.64 3.06
C SER A 103 5.26 -8.51 1.92
N LEU A 104 5.57 -7.27 1.49
CA LEU A 104 6.62 -7.00 0.51
C LEU A 104 7.99 -7.38 1.06
N PHE A 105 8.29 -7.01 2.31
CA PHE A 105 9.55 -7.37 2.96
C PHE A 105 9.72 -8.90 3.06
N THR A 106 8.72 -9.61 3.56
CA THR A 106 8.73 -11.08 3.63
C THR A 106 8.95 -11.70 2.26
N ARG A 107 8.30 -11.17 1.21
CA ARG A 107 8.50 -11.67 -0.16
C ARG A 107 9.92 -11.44 -0.67
N ILE A 108 10.50 -10.27 -0.42
CA ILE A 108 11.89 -9.97 -0.79
C ILE A 108 12.84 -10.91 -0.07
N ASP A 109 12.67 -11.10 1.24
CA ASP A 109 13.48 -12.01 2.05
C ASP A 109 13.38 -13.46 1.57
N ASN A 110 12.16 -13.94 1.30
CA ASN A 110 11.93 -15.27 0.71
C ASN A 110 12.62 -15.42 -0.65
N THR A 111 12.48 -14.42 -1.53
CA THR A 111 13.11 -14.41 -2.87
C THR A 111 14.64 -14.48 -2.75
N ASN A 112 15.23 -13.71 -1.84
CA ASN A 112 16.67 -13.72 -1.59
C ASN A 112 17.17 -15.05 -1.01
N LYS A 113 16.30 -15.78 -0.30
CA LYS A 113 16.56 -17.13 0.23
C LYS A 113 16.25 -18.25 -0.77
N GLY A 114 15.75 -17.92 -1.97
CA GLY A 114 15.32 -18.92 -2.97
C GLY A 114 14.02 -19.65 -2.62
N ILE A 115 13.21 -19.08 -1.74
CA ILE A 115 11.89 -19.60 -1.33
C ILE A 115 10.82 -18.87 -2.16
N PHE A 116 10.03 -19.61 -2.93
CA PHE A 116 8.97 -19.07 -3.81
C PHE A 116 7.57 -19.27 -3.22
#